data_AF-A0A2P6QCH6-F1
#
_entry.id   AF-A0A2P6QCH6-F1
#
_cell.length_a   1.000
_cell.length_b   1.000
_cell.length_c   1.000
_cell.angle_alpha   90.00
_cell.angle_beta   90.00
_cell.angle_gamma   90.00
#
_symmetry.space_group_name_H-M   'P 1'
#
loop_
_entity.id
_entity.type
_entity.pdbx_description
1 polymer ?
#
loop_
_entity_poly.entity_id
_entity_poly.type
_entity_poly.pdbx_seq_one_letter_code
_entity_poly.pdbx_strand_id
1 'polypeptide(L)'
;MELFILSSALDPTDAFKSFKIDDICNLAGKFYPQDFTQDEMHALRLQLKNYELEVLCDPQFRNMSSLSELCQGLIETGKSALYFLIDRLIRLVLTLPVHTAMTERAFSAMGPINELCNKIEDEFLPNYLVVHIERDHAESIDSDSVIDDLYSVNHARALLQ
;
A
#
# COMPACT_ATOMS: atom_id res chain seq x y z
N MET A 1 13.02 -7.03 -8.25
CA MET A 1 13.68 -6.17 -9.26
C MET A 1 12.70 -5.73 -10.37
N GLU A 2 11.90 -6.63 -10.94
CA GLU A 2 10.97 -6.31 -12.04
C GLU A 2 9.95 -5.19 -11.73
N LEU A 3 9.37 -5.14 -10.52
CA LEU A 3 8.46 -4.05 -10.10
C LEU A 3 9.09 -2.67 -10.30
N PHE A 4 10.32 -2.47 -9.83
CA PHE A 4 11.05 -1.22 -9.94
C PHE A 4 11.37 -0.85 -11.40
N ILE A 5 11.65 -1.86 -12.23
CA ILE A 5 11.90 -1.66 -13.67
C ILE A 5 10.61 -1.17 -14.34
N LEU A 6 9.48 -1.82 -14.09
CA LEU A 6 8.20 -1.41 -14.69
C LEU A 6 7.69 -0.07 -14.11
N SER A 7 7.92 0.20 -12.82
CA SER A 7 7.54 1.49 -12.21
C SER A 7 8.33 2.67 -12.78
N SER A 8 9.53 2.44 -13.31
CA SER A 8 10.31 3.49 -14.00
C SER A 8 9.62 4.03 -15.25
N ALA A 9 8.65 3.30 -15.81
CA ALA A 9 7.83 3.80 -16.92
C ALA A 9 6.87 4.93 -16.52
N LEU A 10 6.62 5.13 -15.21
CA LEU A 10 5.84 6.26 -14.69
C LEU A 10 6.74 7.46 -14.30
N ASP A 11 8.06 7.31 -14.38
CA ASP A 11 9.02 8.32 -13.94
C ASP A 11 8.89 9.60 -14.80
N PRO A 12 8.57 10.76 -14.19
CA PRO A 12 8.47 12.01 -14.93
C PRO A 12 9.81 12.63 -15.34
N THR A 13 10.93 12.13 -14.80
CA THR A 13 12.26 12.68 -15.10
C THR A 13 12.59 12.60 -16.60
N ASP A 14 13.49 13.48 -17.04
CA ASP A 14 13.88 13.62 -18.45
C ASP A 14 12.68 13.74 -19.42
N ALA A 15 11.61 14.43 -18.98
CA ALA A 15 10.37 14.59 -19.72
C ALA A 15 9.72 13.26 -20.11
N PHE A 16 9.56 12.36 -19.13
CA PHE A 16 8.91 11.05 -19.29
C PHE A 16 9.60 10.15 -20.34
N LYS A 17 10.92 10.25 -20.48
CA LYS A 17 11.70 9.47 -21.47
C LYS A 17 11.50 7.96 -21.38
N SER A 18 11.23 7.46 -20.18
CA SER A 18 11.02 6.03 -19.91
C SER A 18 9.57 5.58 -20.13
N PHE A 19 8.66 6.49 -20.48
CA PHE A 19 7.23 6.20 -20.60
C PHE A 19 6.96 5.16 -21.68
N LYS A 20 6.34 4.05 -21.24
CA LYS A 20 5.97 2.93 -22.09
C LYS A 20 4.65 2.34 -21.61
N ILE A 21 3.62 2.48 -22.45
CA ILE A 21 2.27 2.02 -22.14
C ILE A 21 2.25 0.53 -21.78
N ASP A 22 2.97 -0.31 -22.53
CA ASP A 22 3.03 -1.75 -22.26
C ASP A 22 3.64 -2.08 -20.91
N ASP A 23 4.70 -1.36 -20.51
CA ASP A 23 5.35 -1.58 -19.21
C ASP A 23 4.43 -1.15 -18.06
N ILE A 24 3.67 -0.05 -18.23
CA ILE A 24 2.69 0.42 -17.24
C ILE A 24 1.49 -0.54 -17.14
N CYS A 25 0.99 -1.06 -18.26
CA CYS A 25 -0.04 -2.10 -18.24
C CYS A 25 0.47 -3.40 -17.60
N ASN A 26 1.72 -3.78 -17.87
CA ASN A 26 2.33 -4.94 -17.22
C ASN A 26 2.49 -4.74 -15.72
N LEU A 27 2.84 -3.52 -15.28
CA LEU A 27 2.91 -3.16 -13.87
C LEU A 27 1.56 -3.39 -13.19
N ALA A 28 0.49 -2.81 -13.74
CA ALA A 28 -0.87 -2.95 -13.21
C ALA A 28 -1.32 -4.42 -13.19
N GLY A 29 -1.18 -5.13 -14.32
CA GLY A 29 -1.66 -6.50 -14.44
C GLY A 29 -0.88 -7.53 -13.60
N LYS A 30 0.43 -7.37 -13.46
CA LYS A 30 1.27 -8.34 -12.73
C LYS A 30 1.32 -8.07 -11.22
N PHE A 31 1.42 -6.81 -10.82
CA PHE A 31 1.66 -6.45 -9.41
C PHE A 31 0.41 -5.99 -8.69
N TYR A 32 -0.65 -5.64 -9.43
CA TYR A 32 -1.92 -5.14 -8.87
C TYR A 32 -3.15 -5.87 -9.44
N PRO A 33 -3.15 -7.21 -9.55
CA PRO A 33 -4.25 -7.93 -10.19
C PRO A 33 -5.57 -7.86 -9.42
N GLN A 34 -5.53 -7.53 -8.13
CA GLN A 34 -6.73 -7.34 -7.30
C GLN A 34 -7.29 -5.92 -7.39
N ASP A 35 -6.47 -4.97 -7.82
CA ASP A 35 -6.87 -3.58 -7.98
C ASP A 35 -7.49 -3.33 -9.37
N PHE A 36 -7.00 -3.98 -10.42
CA PHE A 36 -7.46 -3.72 -11.77
C PHE A 36 -8.30 -4.88 -12.29
N THR A 37 -9.57 -4.60 -12.58
CA THR A 37 -10.42 -5.51 -13.35
C THR A 37 -9.95 -5.58 -14.81
N GLN A 38 -10.36 -6.63 -15.54
CA GLN A 38 -10.03 -6.74 -16.96
C GLN A 38 -10.56 -5.55 -17.78
N ASP A 39 -11.76 -5.06 -17.49
CA ASP A 39 -12.30 -3.89 -18.19
C ASP A 39 -11.52 -2.62 -17.86
N GLU A 40 -11.12 -2.43 -16.59
CA GLU A 40 -10.25 -1.33 -16.20
C GLU A 40 -8.86 -1.41 -16.83
N MET A 41 -8.32 -2.60 -17.10
CA MET A 41 -7.06 -2.75 -17.83
C MET A 41 -7.17 -2.22 -19.27
N HIS A 42 -8.29 -2.47 -19.95
CA HIS A 42 -8.55 -1.91 -21.27
C HIS A 42 -8.72 -0.38 -21.21
N ALA A 43 -9.46 0.11 -20.20
CA ALA A 43 -9.65 1.54 -19.97
C ALA A 43 -8.35 2.28 -19.61
N LEU A 44 -7.49 1.66 -18.80
CA LEU A 44 -6.18 2.18 -18.43
C LEU A 44 -5.32 2.39 -19.68
N ARG A 45 -5.30 1.41 -20.59
CA ARG A 45 -4.57 1.53 -21.85
C ARG A 45 -5.09 2.67 -22.73
N LEU A 46 -6.40 2.91 -22.73
CA LEU A 46 -6.99 4.05 -23.44
C LEU A 46 -6.62 5.38 -22.79
N GLN A 47 -6.71 5.48 -21.45
CA GLN A 47 -6.29 6.66 -20.70
C GLN A 47 -4.81 6.97 -20.95
N LEU A 48 -3.93 5.97 -20.96
CA LEU A 48 -2.49 6.16 -21.18
C LEU A 48 -2.17 6.75 -22.56
N LYS A 49 -2.93 6.39 -23.61
CA LYS A 49 -2.77 6.98 -24.94
C LYS A 49 -3.14 8.47 -24.95
N ASN A 50 -4.20 8.85 -24.25
CA ASN A 50 -4.60 10.25 -24.14
C ASN A 50 -3.64 11.03 -23.25
N TYR A 51 -3.16 10.40 -22.17
CA TYR A 51 -2.19 10.95 -21.24
C TYR A 51 -0.86 11.31 -21.93
N GLU A 52 -0.39 10.45 -22.84
CA GLU A 52 0.80 10.71 -23.67
C GLU A 52 0.67 11.99 -24.50
N LEU A 53 -0.53 12.29 -25.00
CA LEU A 53 -0.77 13.47 -25.83
C LEU A 53 -1.00 14.73 -24.99
N GLU A 54 -1.69 14.62 -23.86
CA GLU A 54 -2.16 15.78 -23.09
C GLU A 54 -1.31 16.13 -21.88
N VAL A 55 -0.61 15.17 -21.28
CA VAL A 55 0.15 15.39 -20.03
C VAL A 55 1.64 15.45 -20.29
N LEU A 56 2.19 14.54 -21.10
CA LEU A 56 3.63 14.53 -21.41
C LEU A 56 4.04 15.77 -22.23
N CYS A 57 3.11 16.34 -23.00
CA CYS A 57 3.33 17.56 -23.78
C CYS A 57 3.02 18.85 -22.99
N ASP A 58 2.43 18.75 -21.80
CA ASP A 58 2.04 19.91 -21.01
C ASP A 58 3.25 20.47 -20.24
N PRO A 59 3.63 21.75 -20.45
CA PRO A 59 4.77 22.38 -19.79
C PRO A 59 4.70 22.31 -18.26
N GLN A 60 3.51 22.19 -17.67
CA GLN A 60 3.33 22.11 -16.22
C GLN A 60 3.95 20.83 -15.62
N PHE A 61 4.09 19.77 -16.42
CA PHE A 61 4.60 18.47 -15.96
C PHE A 61 6.08 18.25 -16.32
N ARG A 62 6.72 19.17 -17.05
CA ARG A 62 8.05 18.97 -17.63
C ARG A 62 9.20 18.89 -16.62
N ASN A 63 9.02 19.48 -15.44
CA ASN A 63 10.06 19.61 -14.42
C ASN A 63 9.73 18.81 -13.15
N MET A 64 8.85 17.82 -13.22
CA MET A 64 8.55 16.94 -12.09
C MET A 64 9.71 15.96 -11.90
N SER A 65 10.19 15.86 -10.66
CA SER A 65 11.34 15.03 -10.28
C SER A 65 10.94 13.74 -9.57
N SER A 66 9.66 13.60 -9.20
CA SER A 66 9.16 12.43 -8.49
C SER A 66 7.71 12.11 -8.81
N LEU A 67 7.31 10.86 -8.55
CA LEU A 67 5.92 10.42 -8.65
C LEU A 67 4.98 11.19 -7.69
N SER A 68 5.50 11.63 -6.54
CA SER A 68 4.72 12.43 -5.59
C SER A 68 4.35 13.80 -6.18
N GLU A 69 5.32 14.47 -6.82
CA GLU A 69 5.09 15.74 -7.51
C GLU A 69 4.16 15.55 -8.72
N LEU A 70 4.30 14.44 -9.45
CA LEU A 70 3.39 14.09 -10.54
C LEU A 70 1.94 13.93 -10.05
N CYS A 71 1.71 13.17 -8.98
CA CYS A 71 0.38 13.02 -8.37
C CYS A 71 -0.20 14.37 -7.94
N GLN A 72 0.62 15.22 -7.31
CA GLN A 72 0.21 16.56 -6.89
C GLN A 72 -0.20 17.43 -8.09
N GLY A 73 0.61 17.45 -9.15
CA GLY A 73 0.30 18.19 -10.38
C GLY A 73 -0.98 17.71 -11.07
N LEU A 74 -1.26 16.40 -11.04
CA LEU A 74 -2.52 15.87 -11.56
C LEU A 74 -3.74 16.36 -10.77
N ILE A 75 -3.62 16.48 -9.44
CA ILE A 75 -4.69 17.01 -8.59
C ILE A 75 -4.91 18.49 -8.88
N GLU A 76 -3.83 19.29 -8.89
CA GLU A 76 -3.89 20.74 -9.07
C GLU A 76 -4.48 21.13 -10.44
N THR A 77 -4.18 20.34 -11.48
CA THR A 77 -4.72 20.56 -12.83
C THR A 77 -6.09 19.96 -13.04
N GLY A 78 -6.67 19.28 -12.06
CA GLY A 78 -7.93 18.53 -12.17
C GLY A 78 -7.84 17.30 -13.07
N LYS A 79 -6.64 16.97 -13.59
CA LYS A 79 -6.40 15.83 -14.46
C LYS A 79 -6.43 14.49 -13.72
N SER A 80 -6.34 14.47 -12.39
CA SER A 80 -6.50 13.26 -11.58
C SER A 80 -7.87 12.60 -11.75
N ALA A 81 -8.94 13.38 -11.95
CA ALA A 81 -10.27 12.85 -12.21
C ALA A 81 -10.41 12.31 -13.66
N LEU A 82 -9.76 12.97 -14.62
CA LEU A 82 -9.77 12.56 -16.02
C LEU A 82 -8.97 11.26 -16.24
N TYR A 83 -7.84 11.14 -15.52
CA TYR A 83 -6.90 10.04 -15.60
C TYR A 83 -6.89 9.20 -14.33
N PHE A 84 -8.08 8.90 -13.79
CA PHE A 84 -8.25 8.28 -12.48
C PHE A 84 -7.57 6.92 -12.33
N LEU A 85 -7.44 6.13 -13.41
CA LEU A 85 -6.76 4.84 -13.36
C LEU A 85 -5.24 4.99 -13.26
N ILE A 86 -4.70 6.02 -13.92
CA ILE A 86 -3.28 6.37 -13.85
C ILE A 86 -2.95 6.95 -12.47
N ASP A 87 -3.76 7.90 -11.98
CA ASP A 87 -3.62 8.48 -10.63
C ASP A 87 -3.67 7.39 -9.55
N ARG A 88 -4.62 6.45 -9.67
CA ARG A 88 -4.72 5.29 -8.79
C ARG A 88 -3.46 4.42 -8.85
N LEU A 89 -2.95 4.10 -10.04
CA LEU A 89 -1.73 3.29 -10.19
C LEU A 89 -0.52 3.98 -9.56
N ILE A 90 -0.35 5.29 -9.76
CA ILE A 90 0.74 6.05 -9.15
C ILE A 90 0.62 6.01 -7.63
N ARG A 91 -0.57 6.16 -7.06
CA ARG A 91 -0.80 6.03 -5.61
C ARG A 91 -0.46 4.63 -5.09
N LEU A 92 -0.82 3.58 -5.83
CA LEU A 92 -0.46 2.21 -5.49
C LEU A 92 1.07 2.01 -5.49
N VAL A 93 1.76 2.58 -6.47
CA VAL A 93 3.24 2.57 -6.56
C VAL A 93 3.87 3.42 -5.46
N LEU A 94 3.23 4.49 -4.99
CA LEU A 94 3.72 5.32 -3.89
C LEU A 94 3.45 4.75 -2.50
N THR A 95 2.42 3.91 -2.35
CA THR A 95 2.04 3.29 -1.07
C THR A 95 2.81 1.99 -0.80
N LEU A 96 3.17 1.22 -1.81
CA LEU A 96 4.00 0.02 -1.66
C LEU A 96 5.43 0.21 -1.12
N PRO A 97 6.17 1.29 -1.43
CA PRO A 97 7.46 1.60 -0.86
C PRO A 97 7.42 1.66 0.67
N VAL A 98 6.29 2.02 1.28
CA VAL A 98 6.16 2.05 2.74
C VAL A 98 6.25 0.64 3.33
N HIS A 99 5.64 -0.35 2.68
CA HIS A 99 5.69 -1.75 3.12
C HIS A 99 7.01 -2.45 2.75
N THR A 100 7.57 -2.12 1.58
CA THR A 100 8.82 -2.73 1.08
C THR A 100 10.07 -2.12 1.71
N ALA A 101 10.07 -0.84 2.08
CA ALA A 101 11.18 -0.22 2.82
C ALA A 101 11.20 -0.63 4.30
N MET A 102 10.04 -0.95 4.90
CA MET A 102 9.99 -1.56 6.24
C MET A 102 10.64 -2.94 6.24
N THR A 103 10.41 -3.74 5.21
CA THR A 103 11.12 -5.00 5.04
C THR A 103 12.58 -4.79 4.64
N GLU A 104 12.91 -3.97 3.64
CA GLU A 104 14.31 -3.76 3.19
C GLU A 104 15.23 -3.10 4.24
N ARG A 105 14.72 -2.15 5.05
CA ARG A 105 15.48 -1.55 6.15
C ARG A 105 15.63 -2.51 7.34
N ALA A 106 14.69 -3.45 7.52
CA ALA A 106 14.85 -4.57 8.44
C ALA A 106 15.79 -5.67 7.89
N PHE A 107 15.76 -5.94 6.58
CA PHE A 107 16.63 -6.88 5.87
C PHE A 107 18.07 -6.39 5.79
N SER A 108 18.31 -5.08 5.68
CA SER A 108 19.66 -4.52 5.70
C SER A 108 20.34 -4.62 7.07
N ALA A 109 19.57 -4.75 8.15
CA ALA A 109 20.08 -4.97 9.51
C ALA A 109 20.24 -6.46 9.87
N MET A 110 19.75 -7.37 9.01
CA MET A 110 19.67 -8.79 9.29
C MET A 110 20.24 -9.64 8.13
N GLY A 111 21.54 -9.87 8.15
CA GLY A 111 22.08 -11.09 7.55
C GLY A 111 21.60 -12.33 8.34
N PRO A 112 22.07 -13.54 8.01
CA PRO A 112 21.56 -14.44 6.97
C PRO A 112 20.16 -15.03 7.29
N ILE A 113 19.08 -14.23 7.17
CA ILE A 113 17.70 -14.71 7.41
C ILE A 113 17.03 -15.27 6.13
N ASN A 114 17.67 -15.14 4.96
CA ASN A 114 17.16 -15.70 3.70
C ASN A 114 16.98 -17.23 3.73
N GLU A 115 17.67 -17.93 4.65
CA GLU A 115 17.53 -19.36 4.86
C GLU A 115 16.33 -19.74 5.75
N LEU A 116 15.83 -18.79 6.56
CA LEU A 116 14.67 -18.99 7.43
C LEU A 116 13.35 -18.80 6.68
N CYS A 117 13.26 -17.84 5.75
CA CYS A 117 12.03 -17.61 4.99
C CYS A 117 11.75 -18.71 3.96
N ASN A 118 12.78 -19.33 3.36
CA ASN A 118 12.60 -20.49 2.48
C ASN A 118 12.23 -21.78 3.25
N LYS A 119 12.42 -21.80 4.58
CA LYS A 119 12.07 -22.94 5.45
C LYS A 119 10.69 -22.86 6.07
N ILE A 120 10.04 -21.68 6.08
CA ILE A 120 8.70 -21.50 6.67
C ILE A 120 7.59 -21.86 5.66
N GLU A 121 7.89 -21.83 4.37
CA GLU A 121 6.90 -22.17 3.32
C GLU A 121 6.61 -23.68 3.21
N ASP A 122 7.50 -24.54 3.72
CA ASP A 122 7.36 -26.01 3.56
C ASP A 122 6.74 -26.74 4.77
N GLU A 123 6.50 -26.09 5.91
CA GLU A 123 6.03 -26.86 7.09
C GLU A 123 5.07 -26.22 8.11
N PHE A 124 4.71 -24.93 8.10
CA PHE A 124 3.83 -24.40 9.19
C PHE A 124 2.84 -23.31 8.77
N LEU A 125 1.66 -23.74 8.26
CA LEU A 125 0.45 -22.91 8.10
C LEU A 125 -0.75 -23.48 8.88
N PRO A 126 -0.73 -23.48 10.23
CA PRO A 126 -2.02 -23.29 10.92
C PRO A 126 -2.01 -22.36 12.14
N ASN A 127 -0.88 -21.81 12.58
CA ASN A 127 -0.84 -21.05 13.86
C ASN A 127 -0.84 -19.52 13.74
N TYR A 128 -0.63 -18.94 12.55
CA TYR A 128 -0.60 -17.48 12.41
C TYR A 128 -2.01 -16.84 12.40
N LEU A 129 -3.05 -17.63 12.12
CA LEU A 129 -4.45 -17.14 12.12
C LEU A 129 -5.08 -17.07 13.51
N VAL A 130 -4.50 -17.72 14.54
CA VAL A 130 -5.06 -17.69 15.91
C VAL A 130 -4.68 -16.41 16.66
N VAL A 131 -3.53 -15.80 16.37
CA VAL A 131 -3.07 -14.59 17.07
C VAL A 131 -3.79 -13.32 16.58
N HIS A 132 -4.45 -13.36 15.43
CA HIS A 132 -5.14 -12.20 14.85
C HIS A 132 -6.64 -12.14 15.10
N ILE A 133 -7.26 -13.16 15.71
CA ILE A 133 -8.67 -13.11 16.11
C ILE A 133 -8.82 -12.62 17.57
N GLU A 134 -7.79 -12.77 18.42
CA GLU A 134 -7.87 -12.35 19.84
C GLU A 134 -7.42 -10.91 20.11
N ARG A 135 -7.10 -10.10 19.09
CA ARG A 135 -6.73 -8.68 19.27
C ARG A 135 -7.79 -7.72 18.74
N ASP A 136 -9.06 -7.98 19.06
CA ASP A 136 -10.13 -7.03 18.75
C ASP A 136 -11.09 -6.76 19.92
N HIS A 137 -10.72 -7.05 21.18
CA HIS A 137 -11.53 -6.67 22.36
C HIS A 137 -10.72 -6.58 23.68
N ALA A 138 -9.63 -5.81 23.73
CA ALA A 138 -8.99 -5.53 25.03
C ALA A 138 -8.23 -4.21 25.05
N GLU A 139 -8.94 -3.09 24.93
CA GLU A 139 -8.41 -1.81 25.39
C GLU A 139 -9.53 -0.91 25.92
N SER A 140 -10.02 -1.22 27.13
CA SER A 140 -10.18 -0.24 28.22
C SER A 140 -10.88 -0.92 29.41
N ILE A 141 -10.13 -1.63 30.26
CA ILE A 141 -10.57 -1.85 31.64
C ILE A 141 -9.40 -1.43 32.52
N ASP A 142 -9.63 -0.31 33.19
CA ASP A 142 -8.74 0.22 34.22
C ASP A 142 -8.74 -0.71 35.43
N SER A 143 -7.58 -1.27 35.76
CA SER A 143 -7.44 -2.32 36.78
C SER A 143 -7.80 -1.84 38.19
N ASP A 144 -7.74 -0.54 38.44
CA ASP A 144 -8.06 0.04 39.75
C ASP A 144 -9.58 0.15 39.98
N SER A 145 -10.40 0.28 38.92
CA SER A 145 -11.87 0.27 39.00
C SER A 145 -12.44 -1.11 39.38
N VAL A 146 -11.77 -2.20 39.01
CA VAL A 146 -12.28 -3.57 39.24
C VAL A 146 -12.08 -4.02 40.69
N ILE A 147 -11.03 -3.51 41.35
CA ILE A 147 -10.73 -3.85 42.75
C ILE A 147 -11.72 -3.14 43.70
N ASP A 148 -12.12 -1.91 43.39
CA ASP A 148 -13.07 -1.16 44.24
C ASP A 148 -14.49 -1.76 44.21
N ASP A 149 -14.94 -2.23 43.04
CA ASP A 149 -16.23 -2.93 42.89
C ASP A 149 -16.26 -4.27 43.65
N LEU A 150 -15.14 -4.98 43.77
CA LEU A 150 -15.05 -6.25 44.50
C LEU A 150 -15.07 -6.08 46.02
N TYR A 151 -14.57 -4.96 46.55
CA TYR A 151 -14.66 -4.65 47.98
C TYR A 151 -16.06 -4.14 48.37
N SER A 152 -16.77 -3.46 47.46
CA SER A 152 -18.16 -3.02 47.62
C SER A 152 -19.15 -4.19 47.74
N VAL A 153 -19.02 -5.21 46.88
CA VAL A 153 -19.97 -6.34 46.84
C VAL A 153 -19.84 -7.29 48.05
N ASN A 154 -18.65 -7.40 48.65
CA ASN A 154 -18.43 -8.28 49.80
C ASN A 154 -18.96 -7.71 51.13
N HIS A 155 -19.20 -6.40 51.25
CA HIS A 155 -19.80 -5.83 52.45
C HIS A 155 -21.34 -5.93 52.47
N ALA A 156 -21.99 -6.20 51.33
CA ALA A 156 -23.44 -6.35 51.24
C ALA A 156 -23.94 -7.78 51.54
N ARG A 157 -23.08 -8.80 51.47
CA ARG A 157 -23.46 -10.20 51.79
C ARG A 157 -23.34 -10.57 53.27
N ALA A 158 -22.80 -9.68 54.12
CA ALA A 158 -22.66 -9.92 55.55
C ALA A 158 -23.83 -9.40 56.42
N LEU A 159 -24.87 -8.79 55.83
CA LEU A 159 -25.99 -8.19 56.56
C LEU A 159 -27.38 -8.80 56.24
N LEU A 160 -27.43 -9.99 55.62
CA LEU A 160 -28.69 -10.73 55.37
C LEU A 160 -28.65 -12.18 55.88
N GLN A 161 -27.98 -12.43 57.01
CA GLN A 161 -28.24 -13.62 57.85
C GLN A 161 -28.69 -13.21 59.24
#